data_AF-A0AAE0YBM2-F1
#
_entry.id   AF-A0AAE0YBM2-F1
#
_cell.length_a   1.000
_cell.length_b   1.000
_cell.length_c   1.000
_cell.angle_alpha   90.00
_cell.angle_beta   90.00
_cell.angle_gamma   90.00
#
_symmetry.space_group_name_H-M   'P 1'
#
loop_
_entity.id
_entity.type
_entity.pdbx_description
1 polymer ?
#
loop_
_entity_poly.entity_id
_entity_poly.type
_entity_poly.pdbx_seq_one_letter_code
_entity_poly.pdbx_strand_id
1 'polypeptide(L)'
;MEHDTTACPESSVKCRYKCGKKLKRRQLEDHLQSCPKKPTECPYKSLGCTFEGNKEDVRVHAKDIEAHFEVLISFTVYAEVEKRKANEELE
;
A
#
# COMPACT_ATOMS: atom_id res chain seq x y z
N MET A 1 41.75 12.91 -12.36
CA MET A 1 40.89 12.99 -11.16
C MET A 1 39.61 12.25 -11.52
N GLU A 2 39.52 10.99 -11.14
CA GLU A 2 38.34 10.17 -11.43
C GLU A 2 37.25 10.59 -10.44
N HIS A 3 36.24 11.27 -10.95
CA HIS A 3 35.10 11.66 -10.12
C HIS A 3 34.26 10.40 -9.86
N ASP A 4 34.25 9.94 -8.62
CA ASP A 4 33.42 8.83 -8.19
C ASP A 4 31.93 9.18 -8.34
N THR A 5 31.28 8.54 -9.31
CA THR A 5 29.85 8.76 -9.58
C THR A 5 28.95 7.96 -8.63
N THR A 6 29.52 7.03 -7.87
CA THR A 6 28.76 6.14 -6.97
C THR A 6 28.21 6.87 -5.75
N ALA A 7 28.91 7.92 -5.26
CA ALA A 7 28.43 8.78 -4.19
C ALA A 7 27.90 10.16 -4.66
N CYS A 8 28.09 10.53 -5.93
CA CYS A 8 27.76 11.87 -6.40
C CYS A 8 26.24 12.20 -6.30
N PRO A 9 25.85 13.28 -5.60
CA PRO A 9 24.44 13.66 -5.42
C PRO A 9 23.76 14.14 -6.72
N GLU A 10 24.56 14.57 -7.70
CA GLU A 10 24.09 15.02 -9.01
C GLU A 10 24.00 13.91 -10.05
N SER A 11 24.54 12.73 -9.75
CA SER A 11 24.44 11.58 -10.65
C SER A 11 22.97 11.21 -10.89
N SER A 12 22.67 10.80 -12.12
CA SER A 12 21.34 10.36 -12.49
C SER A 12 21.14 8.89 -12.12
N VAL A 13 20.12 8.62 -11.32
CA VAL A 13 19.72 7.29 -10.85
C VAL A 13 18.31 6.96 -11.34
N LYS A 14 18.04 5.68 -11.57
CA LYS A 14 16.71 5.20 -11.96
C LYS A 14 15.83 5.02 -10.72
N CYS A 15 14.54 5.31 -10.83
CA CYS A 15 13.60 5.05 -9.74
C CYS A 15 13.53 3.55 -9.40
N ARG A 16 13.62 3.21 -8.10
CA ARG A 16 13.52 1.82 -7.60
C ARG A 16 12.16 1.17 -7.87
N TYR A 17 11.09 1.98 -7.93
CA TYR A 17 9.74 1.53 -8.28
C TYR A 17 9.53 1.39 -9.80
N LYS A 18 10.61 1.49 -10.59
CA LYS A 18 10.61 1.29 -12.04
C LYS A 18 9.53 2.12 -12.77
N CYS A 19 9.26 3.34 -12.28
CA CYS A 19 8.27 4.25 -12.86
C CYS A 19 8.71 4.87 -14.20
N GLY A 20 9.91 4.54 -14.71
CA GLY A 20 10.48 5.07 -15.95
C GLY A 20 11.28 6.37 -15.81
N LYS A 21 11.19 7.09 -14.67
CA LYS A 21 11.95 8.33 -14.45
C LYS A 21 13.42 8.07 -14.09
N LYS A 22 14.32 8.90 -14.64
CA LYS A 22 15.71 9.09 -14.21
C LYS A 22 15.80 10.43 -13.47
N LEU A 23 16.32 10.43 -12.26
CA LEU A 23 16.34 11.57 -11.35
C LEU A 23 17.75 11.76 -10.79
N LYS A 24 18.09 12.97 -10.36
CA LYS A 24 19.34 13.16 -9.59
C LYS A 24 19.24 12.37 -8.28
N ARG A 25 20.34 11.79 -7.80
CA ARG A 25 20.38 11.03 -6.53
C ARG A 25 19.76 11.82 -5.37
N ARG A 26 20.07 13.13 -5.26
CA ARG A 26 19.47 14.02 -4.25
C ARG A 26 17.95 14.19 -4.33
N GLN A 27 17.34 13.98 -5.50
CA GLN A 27 15.90 14.11 -5.75
C GLN A 27 15.17 12.76 -5.66
N LEU A 28 15.92 11.65 -5.55
CA LEU A 28 15.33 10.33 -5.56
C LEU A 28 14.41 10.15 -4.35
N GLU A 29 14.86 10.49 -3.15
CA GLU A 29 14.07 10.27 -1.92
C GLU A 29 12.74 11.02 -1.92
N ASP A 30 12.74 12.30 -2.29
CA ASP A 30 11.53 13.11 -2.48
C ASP A 30 10.59 12.47 -3.51
N HIS A 31 11.13 12.06 -4.66
CA HIS A 31 10.36 11.36 -5.67
C HIS A 31 9.74 10.05 -5.17
N LEU A 32 10.47 9.26 -4.36
CA LEU A 32 9.96 7.98 -3.84
C LEU A 32 8.72 8.18 -2.97
N GLN A 33 8.58 9.31 -2.29
CA GLN A 33 7.39 9.62 -1.50
C GLN A 33 6.15 9.87 -2.37
N SER A 34 6.33 10.52 -3.52
CA SER A 34 5.24 10.87 -4.44
C SER A 34 5.23 10.02 -5.73
N CYS A 35 5.94 8.89 -5.74
CA CYS A 35 6.06 8.08 -6.94
C CYS A 35 4.71 7.44 -7.28
N PRO A 36 4.21 7.55 -8.53
CA PRO A 36 2.93 6.95 -8.91
C PRO A 36 2.96 5.41 -8.88
N LYS A 37 4.14 4.80 -9.00
CA LYS A 37 4.36 3.36 -8.88
C LYS A 37 4.78 2.92 -7.47
N LYS A 38 4.70 3.82 -6.47
CA LYS A 38 4.91 3.47 -5.06
C LYS A 38 3.90 2.38 -4.68
N PRO A 39 4.35 1.23 -4.16
CA PRO A 39 3.45 0.22 -3.61
C PRO A 39 2.60 0.83 -2.50
N THR A 40 1.31 0.57 -2.56
CA THR A 40 0.30 1.03 -1.62
C THR A 40 -0.51 -0.17 -1.19
N GLU A 41 -0.92 -0.17 0.07
CA GLU A 41 -1.71 -1.22 0.67
C GLU A 41 -3.20 -1.01 0.38
N CYS A 42 -3.95 -2.11 0.29
CA CYS A 42 -5.42 -2.05 0.23
C CYS A 42 -6.00 -1.36 1.47
N PRO A 43 -7.02 -0.48 1.35
CA PRO A 43 -7.66 0.15 2.50
C PRO A 43 -8.29 -0.86 3.48
N TYR A 44 -8.61 -2.08 3.01
CA TYR A 44 -9.13 -3.17 3.84
C TYR A 44 -8.03 -4.05 4.45
N LYS A 45 -6.77 -3.60 4.45
CA LYS A 45 -5.65 -4.37 5.03
C LYS A 45 -5.85 -4.68 6.52
N SER A 46 -6.41 -3.73 7.28
CA SER A 46 -6.75 -3.93 8.69
C SER A 46 -7.83 -5.01 8.91
N LEU A 47 -8.64 -5.29 7.90
CA LEU A 47 -9.65 -6.35 7.94
C LEU A 47 -9.08 -7.71 7.50
N GLY A 48 -7.89 -7.74 6.90
CA GLY A 48 -7.23 -8.98 6.46
C GLY A 48 -6.92 -9.05 4.97
N CYS A 49 -7.23 -8.00 4.18
CA CYS A 49 -6.84 -7.98 2.78
C CYS A 49 -5.31 -7.84 2.62
N THR A 50 -4.68 -8.74 1.85
CA THR A 50 -3.22 -8.77 1.66
C THR A 50 -2.75 -8.13 0.35
N PHE A 51 -3.66 -7.54 -0.43
CA PHE A 51 -3.33 -6.95 -1.72
C PHE A 51 -2.43 -5.70 -1.57
N GLU A 52 -1.37 -5.67 -2.37
CA GLU A 52 -0.46 -4.53 -2.52
C GLU A 52 -0.27 -4.26 -4.01
N GLY A 53 -0.32 -2.99 -4.41
CA GLY A 53 -0.15 -2.60 -5.80
C GLY A 53 0.19 -1.12 -5.94
N ASN A 54 0.30 -0.63 -7.17
CA ASN A 54 0.38 0.81 -7.35
C ASN A 54 -0.97 1.47 -7.00
N LYS A 55 -0.98 2.79 -6.81
CA LYS A 55 -2.19 3.53 -6.39
C LYS A 55 -3.42 3.26 -7.27
N GLU A 56 -3.23 3.09 -8.58
CA GLU A 56 -4.32 2.79 -9.50
C GLU A 56 -4.82 1.36 -9.36
N ASP A 57 -3.90 0.38 -9.30
CA ASP A 57 -4.25 -1.03 -9.13
C ASP A 57 -5.03 -1.24 -7.83
N VAL A 58 -4.57 -0.62 -6.73
CA VAL A 58 -5.24 -0.65 -5.43
C VAL A 58 -6.62 -0.01 -5.50
N ARG A 59 -6.77 1.10 -6.23
CA ARG A 59 -8.05 1.79 -6.37
C ARG A 59 -9.08 0.95 -7.15
N VAL A 60 -8.63 0.21 -8.17
CA VAL A 60 -9.48 -0.73 -8.91
C VAL A 60 -9.82 -1.92 -8.03
N HIS A 61 -8.81 -2.55 -7.43
CA HIS A 61 -8.98 -3.68 -6.52
C HIS A 61 -9.91 -3.36 -5.36
N ALA A 62 -9.80 -2.19 -4.72
CA ALA A 62 -10.62 -1.77 -3.58
C ALA A 62 -12.14 -1.70 -3.88
N LYS A 63 -12.52 -1.71 -5.16
CA LYS A 63 -13.92 -1.74 -5.60
C LYS A 63 -14.42 -3.14 -5.96
N ASP A 64 -13.51 -4.11 -6.02
CA ASP A 64 -13.81 -5.49 -6.35
C ASP A 64 -14.33 -6.21 -5.11
N ILE A 65 -15.65 -6.28 -4.97
CA ILE A 65 -16.28 -6.86 -3.79
C ILE A 65 -16.01 -8.37 -3.68
N GLU A 66 -15.80 -9.06 -4.81
CA GLU A 66 -15.48 -10.49 -4.83
C GLU A 66 -14.14 -10.76 -4.13
N ALA A 67 -13.14 -9.88 -4.31
CA ALA A 67 -11.87 -9.96 -3.59
C ALA A 67 -11.96 -9.65 -2.09
N HIS A 68 -13.06 -9.05 -1.61
CA HIS A 68 -13.25 -8.69 -0.19
C HIS A 68 -14.38 -9.42 0.51
N PHE A 69 -15.17 -10.23 -0.20
CA PHE A 69 -16.38 -10.86 0.32
C PHE A 69 -16.11 -11.64 1.60
N GLU A 70 -15.11 -12.53 1.58
CA GLU A 70 -14.69 -13.34 2.73
C GLU A 70 -14.28 -12.47 3.93
N VAL A 71 -13.49 -11.43 3.67
CA VAL A 71 -12.96 -10.53 4.71
C VAL A 71 -14.08 -9.68 5.34
N LEU A 72 -14.98 -9.15 4.53
CA LEU A 72 -16.10 -8.32 4.99
C LEU A 72 -17.14 -9.17 5.75
N ILE A 73 -17.40 -10.40 5.32
CA ILE A 73 -18.29 -11.32 6.04
C ILE A 73 -17.67 -11.73 7.37
N SER A 74 -16.39 -12.11 7.38
CA SER A 74 -15.72 -12.49 8.62
C SER A 74 -15.78 -11.37 9.65
N PHE A 75 -15.53 -10.12 9.24
CA PHE A 75 -15.64 -8.96 10.11
C PHE A 75 -17.06 -8.74 10.65
N THR A 76 -18.08 -8.81 9.79
CA THR A 76 -19.49 -8.59 10.22
C THR A 76 -19.99 -9.70 11.14
N VAL A 77 -19.70 -10.97 10.83
CA VAL A 77 -20.05 -12.11 11.69
C VAL A 77 -19.37 -11.99 13.05
N TYR A 78 -18.08 -11.66 13.08
CA TYR A 78 -17.35 -11.47 14.34
C TYR A 78 -17.97 -10.36 15.20
N ALA A 79 -18.26 -9.20 14.60
CA ALA A 79 -18.88 -8.08 15.30
C ALA A 79 -20.27 -8.43 15.89
N GLU A 80 -21.10 -9.17 15.14
CA GLU A 80 -22.41 -9.62 15.62
C GLU A 80 -22.31 -10.65 16.75
N VAL A 81 -21.33 -11.56 16.70
CA VAL A 81 -21.08 -12.54 17.77
C VAL A 81 -20.66 -11.84 19.06
N GLU A 82 -19.71 -10.90 18.99
CA GLU A 82 -19.26 -10.16 20.17
C GLU A 82 -20.38 -9.30 20.77
N LYS A 83 -21.21 -8.70 19.92
CA LYS A 83 -22.40 -7.95 20.35
C LYS A 83 -23.41 -8.84 21.09
N ARG A 84 -23.63 -10.08 20.63
CA ARG A 84 -24.52 -11.04 21.31
C ARG A 84 -23.99 -11.42 22.69
N LYS A 85 -22.71 -11.75 22.79
CA LYS A 85 -22.07 -12.06 24.09
C LYS A 85 -22.21 -10.91 25.07
N ALA A 86 -21.92 -9.68 24.63
CA ALA A 86 -22.04 -8.49 25.47
C ALA A 86 -23.48 -8.25 25.95
N ASN A 87 -24.49 -8.60 25.16
CA ASN A 87 -25.88 -8.50 25.58
C ASN A 87 -26.26 -9.56 26.61
N GLU A 88 -25.77 -10.81 26.46
CA GLU A 88 -26.00 -11.91 27.41
C GLU A 88 -25.35 -11.64 28.78
N GLU A 89 -24.24 -10.88 28.83
CA GLU A 89 -23.58 -10.49 30.10
C GLU A 89 -24.30 -9.36 30.85
N LEU A 90 -25.27 -8.70 30.22
CA LEU A 90 -26.07 -7.61 30.80
C LEU A 90 -27.45 -8.06 31.30
N GLU A 91 -27.86 -9.29 31.01
CA GLU A 91 -29.09 -9.95 31.50
C GLU A 91 -28.83 -10.78 32.76
#